data_AF-A0A8H3BW45-F1
#
_entry.id   AF-A0A8H3BW45-F1
#
_cell.length_a   1.000
_cell.length_b   1.000
_cell.length_c   1.000
_cell.angle_alpha   90.00
_cell.angle_beta   90.00
_cell.angle_gamma   90.00
#
_symmetry.space_group_name_H-M   'P 1'
#
loop_
_entity.id
_entity.type
_entity.pdbx_description
1 polymer ?
#
loop_
_entity_poly.entity_id
_entity_poly.type
_entity_poly.pdbx_seq_one_letter_code
_entity_poly.pdbx_strand_id
1 'polypeptide(L)'
;MGKFYDSIPESFIPWINEQHCFWVATAPLSADGHVNVSPKGHIGFGSDDSLGLPGRHTAMLAICWDDWENGGMEHLQRLIDRKA
;
A
#
# COMPACT_ATOMS: atom_id res chain seq x y z
N MET A 1 -10.28 -20.70 -11.09
CA MET A 1 -11.27 -19.76 -11.65
C MET A 1 -11.47 -18.65 -10.62
N GLY A 2 -11.25 -17.39 -10.96
CA GLY A 2 -11.40 -16.26 -10.04
C GLY A 2 -12.87 -15.86 -9.86
N LYS A 3 -13.23 -15.33 -8.68
CA LYS A 3 -14.50 -14.64 -8.47
C LYS A 3 -14.26 -13.15 -8.65
N PHE A 4 -15.14 -12.48 -9.39
CA PHE A 4 -15.08 -11.06 -9.67
C PHE A 4 -16.21 -10.35 -8.92
N TYR A 5 -15.91 -9.19 -8.36
CA TYR A 5 -16.87 -8.33 -7.65
C TYR A 5 -16.67 -6.91 -8.15
N ASP A 6 -17.77 -6.17 -8.34
CA ASP A 6 -17.72 -4.77 -8.78
C ASP A 6 -17.23 -3.82 -7.66
N SER A 7 -17.31 -4.27 -6.41
CA SER A 7 -16.83 -3.56 -5.23
C SER A 7 -16.35 -4.55 -4.18
N ILE A 8 -15.64 -4.06 -3.16
CA ILE A 8 -15.25 -4.87 -2.00
C ILE A 8 -16.54 -5.27 -1.26
N PRO A 9 -16.84 -6.57 -1.11
CA PRO A 9 -18.01 -7.01 -0.34
C PRO A 9 -17.89 -6.62 1.13
N GLU A 10 -18.99 -6.21 1.77
CA GLU A 10 -18.99 -5.83 3.19
C GLU A 10 -18.48 -6.97 4.10
N SER A 11 -18.76 -8.22 3.73
CA SER A 11 -18.29 -9.40 4.46
C SER A 11 -16.77 -9.55 4.49
N PHE A 12 -16.03 -8.88 3.60
CA PHE A 12 -14.57 -8.92 3.54
C PHE A 12 -13.91 -7.84 4.38
N ILE A 13 -14.62 -6.76 4.71
CA ILE A 13 -14.08 -5.62 5.45
C ILE A 13 -13.48 -6.04 6.82
N PRO A 14 -14.13 -6.89 7.64
CA PRO A 14 -13.55 -7.32 8.92
C PRO A 14 -12.19 -7.99 8.73
N TRP A 15 -12.09 -8.91 7.76
CA TRP A 15 -10.84 -9.61 7.45
C TRP A 15 -9.77 -8.65 6.90
N ILE A 16 -10.12 -7.72 6.01
CA ILE A 16 -9.18 -6.72 5.46
C ILE A 16 -8.56 -5.88 6.59
N ASN A 17 -9.36 -5.47 7.57
CA ASN A 17 -8.89 -4.67 8.70
C ASN A 17 -7.92 -5.42 9.64
N GLU A 18 -7.97 -6.75 9.67
CA GLU A 18 -7.04 -7.59 10.45
C GLU A 18 -5.68 -7.76 9.77
N GLN A 19 -5.51 -7.37 8.50
CA GLN A 19 -4.27 -7.60 7.77
C GLN A 19 -3.21 -6.55 8.13
N HIS A 20 -2.12 -6.98 8.77
CA HIS A 20 -0.98 -6.11 9.11
C HIS A 20 -0.01 -5.90 7.94
N CYS A 21 -0.20 -6.63 6.84
CA CYS A 21 0.61 -6.56 5.64
C CYS A 21 -0.24 -6.88 4.42
N PHE A 22 -0.07 -6.09 3.36
CA PHE A 22 -0.66 -6.25 2.05
C PHE A 22 0.45 -6.39 1.01
N TRP A 23 0.20 -7.13 -0.05
CA TRP A 23 1.15 -7.28 -1.15
C TRP A 23 0.66 -6.43 -2.31
N VAL A 24 1.51 -5.53 -2.79
CA VAL A 24 1.22 -4.73 -3.99
C VAL A 24 2.02 -5.32 -5.13
N ALA A 25 1.35 -5.57 -6.26
CA ALA A 25 1.97 -6.11 -7.45
C ALA A 25 1.68 -5.23 -8.66
N THR A 26 2.69 -5.00 -9.50
CA THR A 26 2.54 -4.30 -10.78
C THR A 26 3.04 -5.23 -11.89
N ALA A 27 2.18 -5.49 -12.87
CA ALA A 27 2.53 -6.24 -14.06
C ALA A 27 3.02 -5.29 -15.16
N PRO A 28 4.13 -5.60 -15.85
CA PRO A 28 4.61 -4.81 -16.98
C PRO A 28 3.73 -5.03 -18.21
N LEU A 29 3.72 -4.07 -19.14
CA LEU A 29 2.99 -4.17 -20.41
C LEU A 29 3.59 -5.24 -21.36
N SER A 30 4.89 -5.53 -21.23
CA SER A 30 5.56 -6.59 -22.00
C SER A 30 5.26 -7.97 -21.41
N ALA A 31 4.93 -8.93 -22.28
CA ALA A 31 4.70 -10.32 -21.89
C ALA A 31 5.94 -11.00 -21.28
N ASP A 32 7.15 -10.54 -21.65
CA ASP A 32 8.42 -11.07 -21.14
C ASP A 32 8.91 -10.34 -19.88
N GLY A 33 8.18 -9.31 -19.43
CA GLY A 33 8.56 -8.55 -18.25
C GLY A 33 8.26 -9.29 -16.93
N HIS A 34 8.95 -8.92 -15.86
CA HIS A 34 8.70 -9.48 -14.53
C HIS A 34 7.63 -8.70 -13.76
N VAL A 35 6.74 -9.42 -13.09
CA VAL A 35 5.80 -8.83 -12.13
C VAL A 35 6.58 -8.44 -10.88
N ASN A 36 6.57 -7.14 -10.56
CA ASN A 36 7.15 -6.66 -9.31
C ASN A 36 6.12 -6.82 -8.20
N VAL A 37 6.48 -7.55 -7.14
CA VAL A 37 5.62 -7.76 -5.96
C VAL A 37 6.38 -7.28 -4.72
N SER A 38 5.76 -6.43 -3.90
CA SER A 38 6.38 -5.94 -2.67
C SER A 38 5.40 -6.00 -1.50
N PRO A 39 5.81 -6.51 -0.33
CA PRO A 39 5.03 -6.39 0.89
C PRO A 39 4.98 -4.93 1.34
N LYS A 40 3.80 -4.48 1.72
CA LYS A 40 3.49 -3.16 2.26
C LYS A 40 2.74 -3.36 3.56
N GLY A 41 3.28 -2.85 4.64
CA GLY A 41 2.71 -3.05 5.97
C GLY A 41 3.80 -3.04 7.00
N HIS A 42 3.44 -2.66 8.21
CA HIS A 42 4.38 -2.59 9.31
C HIS A 42 4.20 -3.84 10.17
N ILE A 43 5.10 -4.81 9.99
CA ILE A 43 5.37 -5.83 10.99
C ILE A 43 6.86 -5.74 11.29
N GLY A 44 7.25 -4.69 12.03
CA GLY A 44 8.67 -4.35 12.22
C GLY A 44 8.92 -3.49 13.45
N PHE A 45 8.74 -4.11 14.63
CA PHE A 45 9.11 -3.67 15.97
C PHE A 45 8.28 -2.54 16.61
N GLY A 46 7.13 -2.92 17.17
CA GLY A 46 6.55 -2.25 18.32
C GLY A 46 5.56 -1.12 18.00
N SER A 47 4.31 -1.49 17.75
CA SER A 47 3.16 -0.66 18.10
C SER A 47 2.28 -1.46 19.05
N ASP A 48 2.85 -1.79 20.21
CA ASP A 48 2.02 -1.78 21.40
C ASP A 48 1.88 -0.29 21.77
N ASP A 49 0.65 0.23 21.72
CA ASP A 49 0.32 1.58 22.18
C ASP A 49 0.66 1.80 23.67
N SER A 50 1.10 0.76 24.40
CA SER A 50 1.66 0.88 25.76
C SER A 50 2.97 1.68 25.85
N LEU A 51 3.68 1.91 24.74
CA LEU A 51 5.02 2.55 24.75
C LEU A 51 5.02 4.06 24.47
N GLY A 52 3.90 4.66 24.06
CA GLY A 52 3.75 6.12 23.94
C GLY A 52 4.66 6.80 22.91
N LEU A 53 5.10 6.10 21.85
CA LEU A 53 5.93 6.67 20.80
C LEU A 53 5.09 7.10 19.58
N PRO A 54 5.46 8.19 18.88
CA PRO A 54 4.69 8.70 17.75
C PRO A 54 4.74 7.70 16.57
N GLY A 55 3.62 7.02 16.32
CA GLY A 55 3.44 6.17 15.15
C GLY A 55 3.62 6.97 13.86
N ARG A 56 4.38 6.43 12.90
CA ARG A 56 4.49 7.03 11.56
C ARG A 56 3.25 6.68 10.74
N HIS A 57 2.57 7.70 10.23
CA HIS A 57 1.50 7.53 9.25
C HIS A 57 2.03 6.75 8.03
N THR A 58 1.47 5.56 7.79
CA THR A 58 1.76 4.79 6.57
C THR A 58 0.66 5.11 5.56
N ALA A 59 0.98 5.85 4.51
CA ALA A 59 0.09 6.00 3.37
C ALA A 59 0.32 4.83 2.39
N MET A 60 -0.69 3.98 2.22
CA MET A 60 -0.72 3.00 1.14
C MET A 60 -1.24 3.69 -0.12
N LEU A 61 -0.32 4.10 -1.01
CA LEU A 61 -0.69 4.59 -2.34
C LEU A 61 -0.56 3.43 -3.33
N ALA A 62 -1.69 2.86 -3.74
CA ALA A 62 -1.77 2.10 -4.98
C ALA A 62 -1.93 3.11 -6.10
N ILE A 63 -0.82 3.49 -6.73
CA ILE A 63 -0.78 4.41 -7.87
C ILE A 63 -0.21 3.63 -9.05
N CYS A 64 -0.82 3.76 -10.24
CA CYS A 64 -0.27 3.12 -11.42
C CYS A 64 1.05 3.82 -11.82
N TRP A 65 1.90 3.14 -12.62
CA TRP A 65 3.19 3.71 -13.01
C TRP A 65 3.04 5.03 -13.79
N ASP A 66 2.03 5.11 -14.66
CA ASP A 66 1.75 6.33 -15.42
C ASP A 66 1.39 7.48 -14.48
N ASP A 67 0.54 7.25 -13.47
CA ASP A 67 0.20 8.27 -12.47
C ASP A 67 1.40 8.62 -11.57
N TRP A 68 2.33 7.68 -11.34
CA TRP A 68 3.56 7.90 -10.60
C TRP A 68 4.51 8.85 -11.34
N GLU A 69 4.72 8.64 -12.63
CA GLU A 69 5.53 9.52 -13.48
C GLU A 69 4.85 10.87 -13.76
N ASN A 70 3.51 10.91 -13.78
CA ASN A 70 2.72 12.12 -14.04
C ASN A 70 2.37 12.93 -12.77
N GLY A 71 3.30 13.00 -11.81
CA GLY A 71 3.17 13.90 -10.65
C GLY A 71 2.95 13.21 -9.30
N GLY A 72 2.74 11.88 -9.29
CA GLY A 72 2.61 11.09 -8.07
C GLY A 72 3.89 11.14 -7.22
N MET A 73 5.06 11.08 -7.87
CA MET A 73 6.36 11.16 -7.20
C MET A 73 6.54 12.50 -6.46
N GLU A 74 6.30 13.63 -7.11
CA GLU A 74 6.46 14.96 -6.51
C GLU A 74 5.44 15.22 -5.40
N HIS A 75 4.24 14.65 -5.51
CA HIS A 75 3.25 14.72 -4.44
C HIS A 75 3.71 13.95 -3.19
N LEU A 76 4.22 12.72 -3.38
CA LEU A 76 4.76 11.91 -2.29
C LEU A 76 5.97 12.60 -1.63
N GLN A 77 6.88 13.14 -2.44
CA GLN A 77 8.06 13.84 -1.95
C GLN A 77 7.67 15.04 -1.07
N ARG A 78 6.67 15.83 -1.49
CA ARG A 78 6.13 16.93 -0.67
C ARG A 78 5.53 16.48 0.66
N LEU A 79 4.92 15.30 0.73
CA LEU A 79 4.38 14.73 1.97
C LEU A 79 5.52 14.27 2.89
N ILE A 80 6.58 13.67 2.35
CA ILE A 80 7.77 13.23 3.09
C ILE A 80 8.54 14.45 3.64
N ASP A 81 8.72 15.48 2.82
CA ASP A 81 9.44 16.70 3.19
C ASP A 81 8.66 17.59 4.17
N ARG A 82 7.37 17.29 4.38
CA ARG A 82 6.56 17.91 5.43
C ARG A 82 7.06 17.41 6.78
N LYS A 83 8.08 18.09 7.32
CA LYS A 83 8.54 17.89 8.70
C LYS A 83 7.32 17.90 9.65
N ALA A 84 7.32 16.96 10.59
CA ALA A 84 6.42 16.98 11.75
C ALA A 84 6.57 18.28 12.54
#